data_AF-A0A938PYL8-F1
#
_entry.id   AF-A0A938PYL8-F1
#
_cell.length_a   1.000
_cell.length_b   1.000
_cell.length_c   1.000
_cell.angle_alpha   90.00
_cell.angle_beta   90.00
_cell.angle_gamma   90.00
#
_symmetry.space_group_name_H-M   'P 1'
#
loop_
_entity.id
_entity.type
_entity.pdbx_description
1 polymer ?
#
loop_
_entity_poly.entity_id
_entity_poly.type
_entity_poly.pdbx_seq_one_letter_code
_entity_poly.pdbx_strand_id
1 'polypeptide(L)'
;MKLPKPFFRLPVRFDSERLRAEVEALPAGAWSRHPNEHEGNTAARLITVGGGDNDEINGEMKPTPALAACPYIQQVLASFNTVWSRSRLMRLAAGAHVPPHGDMNRHWFHRVRVHIPVITRPEVRFHCGGETVHMGAGEAWIFDNWREHSVENASREARIHLVADTVGTSAFWRLVAKEWPEGPGRSPADAPLVAFDPAARPSLRIERFNTMDVMPPSEVEQLTFDLLADLAPADERPESGAAVRQLVSLMIDFCHDWRSLWSLFADSPTGRAQYEQLLVATRERVAQLPQVRVASTGYGAQAVLHARLLAHVLIHAVGAHREAAEFNAAAAAQSERSRRAPAAARNRPVAPDEPPVIERPLIILSAPRAGSTLLFETLAQAAGVYSIGGESHQLIESIAALRPGRGVVASNRLTRAEASSTIVEELRRRFAARLLDRAGLPPAGGARARFLEKTPKNALRVPFLLEVFPDAQFIFLQREPRANLSSMMEAWRAQGWITYRQLPGWPGPWSLLLPPGYERLQGRPLEEVVAFQWRVANETILDDLAHLPRGRWTTVRYEALIASPRAEIGRLLDFAGLAMDERLEAYLERPLPLSKHTQTKPDPEKWKKNAAEIERIMPQLERIISRLHE
;
A
#
# COMPACT_ATOMS: atom_id res chain seq x y z
N MET A 1 -1.71 -10.92 6.73
CA MET A 1 -0.81 -9.75 6.73
C MET A 1 0.11 -9.92 5.54
N LYS A 2 0.30 -8.89 4.72
CA LYS A 2 1.22 -8.92 3.58
C LYS A 2 2.67 -8.88 4.08
N LEU A 3 3.52 -9.83 3.69
CA LEU A 3 4.94 -9.86 4.03
C LEU A 3 5.82 -9.70 2.77
N PRO A 4 7.06 -9.19 2.89
CA PRO A 4 7.88 -8.93 1.71
C PRO A 4 8.41 -10.20 1.02
N LYS A 5 8.39 -11.34 1.71
CA LYS A 5 8.80 -12.66 1.20
C LYS A 5 7.78 -13.73 1.60
N PRO A 6 7.69 -14.87 0.89
CA PRO A 6 6.76 -15.94 1.23
C PRO A 6 6.98 -16.53 2.63
N PHE A 7 8.21 -16.93 2.98
CA PHE A 7 8.51 -17.59 4.26
C PHE A 7 9.60 -16.86 5.05
N PHE A 8 9.51 -16.96 6.37
CA PHE A 8 10.57 -16.57 7.30
C PHE A 8 10.77 -17.67 8.33
N ARG A 9 11.99 -18.17 8.46
CA ARG A 9 12.41 -18.93 9.64
C ARG A 9 12.92 -17.96 10.71
N LEU A 10 12.37 -18.06 11.90
CA LEU A 10 12.77 -17.23 13.04
C LEU A 10 14.00 -17.86 13.73
N PRO A 11 14.94 -17.05 14.22
CA PRO A 11 16.18 -17.55 14.83
C PRO A 11 15.98 -17.96 16.30
N VAL A 12 15.10 -18.93 16.51
CA VAL A 12 14.80 -19.55 17.81
C VAL A 12 14.34 -20.99 17.59
N ARG A 13 14.64 -21.88 18.53
CA ARG A 13 14.16 -23.27 18.53
C ARG A 13 13.59 -23.68 19.88
N PHE A 14 12.79 -24.74 19.84
CA PHE A 14 12.10 -25.33 20.97
C PHE A 14 12.38 -26.83 21.08
N ASP A 15 12.23 -27.38 22.28
CA ASP A 15 12.35 -28.81 22.58
C ASP A 15 11.17 -29.57 21.96
N SER A 16 11.42 -30.19 20.81
CA SER A 16 10.40 -30.90 20.06
C SER A 16 9.83 -32.12 20.80
N GLU A 17 10.65 -32.80 21.61
CA GLU A 17 10.22 -33.99 22.36
C GLU A 17 9.32 -33.59 23.51
N ARG A 18 9.64 -32.49 24.21
CA ARG A 18 8.76 -31.95 25.24
C ARG A 18 7.43 -31.44 24.67
N LEU A 19 7.46 -30.73 23.53
CA LEU A 19 6.24 -30.31 22.84
C LEU A 19 5.39 -31.51 22.43
N ARG A 20 6.01 -32.54 21.85
CA ARG A 20 5.33 -33.79 21.46
C ARG A 20 4.66 -34.44 22.65
N ALA A 21 5.37 -34.60 23.77
CA ALA A 21 4.82 -35.20 24.99
C ALA A 21 3.56 -34.47 25.51
N GLU A 22 3.55 -33.13 25.49
CA GLU A 22 2.36 -32.35 25.89
C GLU A 22 1.20 -32.51 24.91
N VAL A 23 1.48 -32.52 23.60
CA VAL A 23 0.46 -32.72 22.56
C VAL A 23 -0.16 -34.11 22.62
N GLU A 24 0.63 -35.15 22.84
CA GLU A 24 0.18 -36.54 22.94
C GLU A 24 -0.58 -36.81 24.25
N ALA A 25 -0.29 -36.05 25.31
CA ALA A 25 -1.01 -36.14 26.59
C ALA A 25 -2.39 -35.47 26.58
N LEU A 26 -2.72 -34.67 25.56
CA LEU A 26 -4.05 -34.06 25.44
C LEU A 26 -5.13 -35.14 25.25
N PRO A 27 -6.27 -35.06 25.96
CA PRO A 27 -7.34 -36.03 25.83
C PRO A 27 -7.95 -35.98 24.43
N ALA A 28 -8.52 -37.09 23.96
CA ALA A 28 -9.16 -37.17 22.65
C ALA A 28 -10.24 -36.09 22.45
N GLY A 29 -10.99 -35.76 23.51
CA GLY A 29 -12.01 -34.71 23.49
C GLY A 29 -11.49 -33.28 23.32
N ALA A 30 -10.18 -33.05 23.47
CA ALA A 30 -9.57 -31.75 23.15
C ALA A 30 -9.44 -31.53 21.63
N TRP A 31 -9.54 -32.60 20.83
CA TRP A 31 -9.46 -32.54 19.38
C TRP A 31 -10.85 -32.59 18.77
N SER A 32 -11.24 -31.54 18.05
CA SER A 32 -12.44 -31.57 17.24
C SER A 32 -12.15 -31.19 15.80
N ARG A 33 -13.15 -31.38 14.93
CA ARG A 33 -13.01 -31.06 13.51
C ARG A 33 -12.63 -29.59 13.35
N HIS A 34 -11.78 -29.34 12.38
CA HIS A 34 -11.52 -27.98 11.95
C HIS A 34 -12.79 -27.37 11.34
N PRO A 35 -13.11 -26.08 11.55
CA PRO A 35 -14.31 -25.41 11.01
C PRO A 35 -14.59 -25.55 9.51
N ASN A 36 -13.60 -26.01 8.73
CA ASN A 36 -13.71 -26.09 7.26
C ASN A 36 -13.90 -27.54 6.76
N GLU A 37 -14.11 -28.50 7.68
CA GLU A 37 -14.54 -29.87 7.39
C GLU A 37 -13.66 -30.69 6.40
N HIS A 38 -12.41 -30.28 6.15
CA HIS A 38 -11.49 -31.07 5.35
C HIS A 38 -11.19 -32.41 6.02
N GLU A 39 -11.35 -33.49 5.26
CA GLU A 39 -11.08 -34.85 5.73
C GLU A 39 -9.65 -34.96 6.27
N GLY A 40 -9.51 -35.42 7.51
CA GLY A 40 -8.22 -35.53 8.18
C GLY A 40 -7.67 -34.25 8.83
N ASN A 41 -8.41 -33.13 8.84
CA ASN A 41 -8.00 -31.89 9.52
C ASN A 41 -8.74 -31.71 10.86
N THR A 42 -7.99 -31.66 11.96
CA THR A 42 -8.52 -31.50 13.32
C THR A 42 -7.69 -30.50 14.11
N ALA A 43 -8.28 -29.86 15.12
CA ALA A 43 -7.58 -28.89 15.93
C ALA A 43 -7.87 -29.06 17.42
N ALA A 44 -6.88 -28.73 18.26
CA ALA A 44 -7.06 -28.50 19.68
C ALA A 44 -6.85 -27.01 19.97
N ARG A 45 -7.90 -26.33 20.43
CA ARG A 45 -7.91 -24.87 20.62
C ARG A 45 -7.25 -24.50 21.93
N LEU A 46 -6.36 -23.50 21.89
CA LEU A 46 -5.53 -23.09 23.03
C LEU A 46 -5.89 -21.69 23.53
N ILE A 47 -6.18 -20.76 22.62
CA ILE A 47 -6.65 -19.41 22.93
C ILE A 47 -7.83 -19.10 22.00
N THR A 48 -8.98 -18.76 22.58
CA THR A 48 -10.25 -18.52 21.87
C THR A 48 -11.01 -17.36 22.49
N VAL A 49 -12.10 -16.91 21.86
CA VAL A 49 -12.98 -15.91 22.46
C VAL A 49 -13.64 -16.53 23.70
N GLY A 50 -13.51 -15.85 24.84
CA GLY A 50 -14.06 -16.31 26.11
C GLY A 50 -13.43 -17.57 26.70
N GLY A 51 -12.50 -18.25 26.00
CA GLY A 51 -11.83 -19.47 26.46
C GLY A 51 -12.65 -20.75 26.25
N GLY A 52 -13.73 -20.66 25.47
CA GLY A 52 -14.58 -21.80 25.10
C GLY A 52 -14.06 -22.60 23.90
N ASP A 53 -14.74 -23.69 23.56
CA ASP A 53 -14.49 -24.45 22.32
C ASP A 53 -15.20 -23.78 21.14
N ASN A 54 -14.59 -22.74 20.58
CA ASN A 54 -15.13 -21.98 19.45
C ASN A 54 -14.02 -21.50 18.52
N ASP A 55 -14.42 -21.10 17.32
CA ASP A 55 -13.54 -20.53 16.30
C ASP A 55 -13.82 -19.05 16.03
N GLU A 56 -14.40 -18.36 17.02
CA GLU A 56 -14.68 -16.94 16.94
C GLU A 56 -13.38 -16.11 16.92
N ILE A 57 -13.43 -14.97 16.24
CA ILE A 57 -12.30 -14.03 16.09
C ILE A 57 -12.57 -12.68 16.74
N ASN A 58 -13.82 -12.45 17.17
CA ASN A 58 -14.34 -11.17 17.60
C ASN A 58 -14.73 -11.31 19.09
N GLY A 59 -13.96 -10.68 19.97
CA GLY A 59 -14.18 -10.71 21.42
C GLY A 59 -12.88 -10.92 22.21
N GLU A 60 -12.99 -10.78 23.54
CA GLU A 60 -11.88 -10.96 24.47
C GLU A 60 -11.33 -12.39 24.38
N MET A 61 -10.04 -12.51 24.03
CA MET A 61 -9.38 -13.81 23.94
C MET A 61 -8.98 -14.30 25.34
N LYS A 62 -9.19 -15.59 25.61
CA LYS A 62 -8.85 -16.24 26.88
C LYS A 62 -8.24 -17.63 26.64
N PRO A 63 -7.38 -18.11 27.54
CA PRO A 63 -6.82 -19.45 27.45
C PRO A 63 -7.92 -20.50 27.64
N THR A 64 -7.82 -21.60 26.91
CA THR A 64 -8.70 -22.77 27.10
C THR A 64 -8.11 -23.72 28.15
N PRO A 65 -8.90 -24.69 28.67
CA PRO A 65 -8.38 -25.76 29.53
C PRO A 65 -7.23 -26.56 28.88
N ALA A 66 -7.24 -26.72 27.55
CA ALA A 66 -6.18 -27.42 26.83
C ALA A 66 -4.83 -26.67 26.93
N LEU A 67 -4.82 -25.34 26.84
CA LEU A 67 -3.59 -24.56 27.05
C LEU A 67 -3.10 -24.64 28.50
N ALA A 68 -4.02 -24.65 29.48
CA ALA A 68 -3.68 -24.79 30.88
C ALA A 68 -2.94 -26.12 31.18
N ALA A 69 -3.26 -27.19 30.44
CA ALA A 69 -2.61 -28.49 30.54
C ALA A 69 -1.23 -28.57 29.87
N CYS A 70 -0.81 -27.56 29.11
CA CYS A 70 0.44 -27.55 28.35
C CYS A 70 1.43 -26.50 28.88
N PRO A 71 2.14 -26.76 30.00
CA PRO A 71 3.01 -25.77 30.63
C PRO A 71 4.19 -25.36 29.75
N TYR A 72 4.72 -26.23 28.91
CA TYR A 72 5.80 -25.86 27.98
C TYR A 72 5.28 -25.03 26.82
N ILE A 73 4.11 -25.36 26.25
CA ILE A 73 3.47 -24.50 25.22
C ILE A 73 3.27 -23.07 25.75
N GLN A 74 2.89 -22.90 27.02
CA GLN A 74 2.79 -21.56 27.63
C GLN A 74 4.14 -20.85 27.70
N GLN A 75 5.24 -21.54 27.99
CA GLN A 75 6.60 -20.96 27.96
C GLN A 75 7.02 -20.58 26.54
N VAL A 76 6.76 -21.45 25.56
CA VAL A 76 7.00 -21.20 24.14
C VAL A 76 6.30 -19.92 23.70
N LEU A 77 4.99 -19.80 23.94
CA LEU A 77 4.23 -18.60 23.60
C LEU A 77 4.76 -17.36 24.35
N ALA A 78 5.08 -17.45 25.63
CA ALA A 78 5.62 -16.32 26.41
C ALA A 78 6.98 -15.82 25.88
N SER A 79 7.81 -16.73 25.36
CA SER A 79 9.18 -16.43 24.89
C SER A 79 9.25 -15.40 23.75
N PHE A 80 8.20 -15.30 22.92
CA PHE A 80 8.14 -14.35 21.81
C PHE A 80 7.95 -12.89 22.24
N ASN A 81 7.69 -12.64 23.53
CA ASN A 81 7.47 -11.31 24.07
C ASN A 81 6.43 -10.50 23.26
N THR A 82 5.31 -11.15 22.89
CA THR A 82 4.21 -10.55 22.12
C THR A 82 2.85 -10.68 22.81
N VAL A 83 1.83 -10.10 22.20
CA VAL A 83 0.41 -10.27 22.55
C VAL A 83 -0.20 -11.31 21.61
N TRP A 84 -0.73 -12.39 22.18
CA TRP A 84 -1.34 -13.48 21.42
C TRP A 84 -2.84 -13.27 21.24
N SER A 85 -3.30 -13.50 20.03
CA SER A 85 -4.71 -13.65 19.72
C SER A 85 -5.05 -15.14 19.75
N ARG A 86 -5.72 -15.67 18.73
CA ARG A 86 -6.06 -17.08 18.62
C ARG A 86 -4.83 -17.97 18.56
N SER A 87 -4.92 -19.14 19.19
CA SER A 87 -3.90 -20.18 19.09
C SER A 87 -4.52 -21.58 19.14
N ARG A 88 -3.94 -22.52 18.42
CA ARG A 88 -4.37 -23.92 18.36
C ARG A 88 -3.23 -24.85 17.95
N LEU A 89 -3.40 -26.13 18.24
CA LEU A 89 -2.64 -27.20 17.61
C LEU A 89 -3.41 -27.65 16.37
N MET A 90 -2.80 -27.57 15.19
CA MET A 90 -3.40 -28.00 13.92
C MET A 90 -2.84 -29.35 13.49
N ARG A 91 -3.70 -30.37 13.47
CA ARG A 91 -3.37 -31.73 13.05
C ARG A 91 -3.91 -32.01 11.65
N LEU A 92 -3.00 -32.43 10.76
CA LEU A 92 -3.30 -32.88 9.40
C LEU A 92 -2.95 -34.37 9.29
N ALA A 93 -3.92 -35.22 8.97
CA ALA A 93 -3.75 -36.66 8.87
C ALA A 93 -2.74 -37.07 7.78
N ALA A 94 -2.28 -38.32 7.83
CA ALA A 94 -1.44 -38.91 6.80
C ALA A 94 -2.14 -38.87 5.43
N GLY A 95 -1.42 -38.46 4.38
CA GLY A 95 -1.96 -38.30 3.03
C GLY A 95 -2.92 -37.12 2.83
N ALA A 96 -3.27 -36.38 3.89
CA ALA A 96 -4.20 -35.26 3.78
C ALA A 96 -3.50 -33.99 3.27
N HIS A 97 -4.29 -33.08 2.70
CA HIS A 97 -3.82 -31.79 2.23
C HIS A 97 -4.82 -30.69 2.58
N VAL A 98 -4.32 -29.46 2.60
CA VAL A 98 -5.10 -28.24 2.71
C VAL A 98 -4.98 -27.51 1.37
N PRO A 99 -6.09 -27.23 0.68
CA PRO A 99 -6.06 -26.68 -0.66
C PRO A 99 -5.49 -25.25 -0.71
N PRO A 100 -5.07 -24.77 -1.90
CA PRO A 100 -4.63 -23.39 -2.10
C PRO A 100 -5.69 -22.35 -1.66
N HIS A 101 -5.29 -21.42 -0.80
CA HIS A 101 -6.14 -20.37 -0.23
C HIS A 101 -5.31 -19.18 0.26
N GLY A 102 -5.98 -18.10 0.68
CA GLY A 102 -5.35 -16.93 1.29
C GLY A 102 -6.26 -16.35 2.36
N ASP A 103 -5.65 -15.79 3.41
CA ASP A 103 -6.33 -15.31 4.60
C ASP A 103 -6.83 -13.88 4.38
N MET A 104 -8.08 -13.77 3.91
CA MET A 104 -8.66 -12.46 3.53
C MET A 104 -9.31 -11.69 4.68
N ASN A 105 -9.72 -12.39 5.74
CA ASN A 105 -10.52 -11.81 6.82
C ASN A 105 -9.76 -10.65 7.50
N ARG A 106 -10.52 -9.66 7.99
CA ARG A 106 -9.99 -8.53 8.79
C ARG A 106 -8.99 -8.98 9.85
N HIS A 107 -9.27 -10.08 10.53
CA HIS A 107 -8.45 -10.62 11.61
C HIS A 107 -6.97 -10.76 11.22
N TRP A 108 -6.70 -11.32 10.04
CA TRP A 108 -5.36 -11.55 9.54
C TRP A 108 -4.76 -10.34 8.84
N PHE A 109 -5.50 -9.24 8.62
CA PHE A 109 -4.91 -8.03 8.05
C PHE A 109 -3.80 -7.47 8.94
N HIS A 110 -4.05 -7.42 10.25
CA HIS A 110 -3.12 -6.92 11.27
C HIS A 110 -2.37 -8.00 12.05
N ARG A 111 -2.61 -9.28 11.76
CA ARG A 111 -1.99 -10.39 12.48
C ARG A 111 -1.16 -11.26 11.55
N VAL A 112 0.01 -11.63 12.04
CA VAL A 112 0.86 -12.66 11.44
C VAL A 112 0.69 -13.94 12.23
N ARG A 113 0.81 -15.07 11.53
CA ARG A 113 0.64 -16.40 12.08
C ARG A 113 1.98 -17.07 12.29
N VAL A 114 2.27 -17.44 13.53
CA VAL A 114 3.48 -18.20 13.90
C VAL A 114 3.16 -19.69 13.85
N HIS A 115 3.99 -20.45 13.15
CA HIS A 115 3.96 -21.90 13.08
C HIS A 115 5.17 -22.49 13.82
N ILE A 116 4.91 -23.43 14.71
CA ILE A 116 5.93 -24.20 15.43
C ILE A 116 5.61 -25.68 15.20
N PRO A 117 6.32 -26.37 14.30
CA PRO A 117 6.09 -27.78 14.03
C PRO A 117 6.41 -28.62 15.28
N VAL A 118 5.45 -29.42 15.73
CA VAL A 118 5.62 -30.33 16.87
C VAL A 118 5.88 -31.74 16.38
N ILE A 119 4.99 -32.25 15.53
CA ILE A 119 5.12 -33.54 14.84
C ILE A 119 5.10 -33.24 13.35
N THR A 120 6.18 -33.55 12.65
CA THR A 120 6.32 -33.28 11.21
C THR A 120 7.33 -34.25 10.60
N ARG A 121 7.27 -34.44 9.29
CA ARG A 121 8.17 -35.30 8.52
C ARG A 121 8.66 -34.58 7.27
N PRO A 122 9.86 -34.87 6.73
CA PRO A 122 10.40 -34.17 5.56
C PRO A 122 9.49 -34.15 4.32
N GLU A 123 8.54 -35.08 4.23
CA GLU A 123 7.52 -35.18 3.18
C GLU A 123 6.38 -34.16 3.33
N VAL A 124 6.28 -33.46 4.47
CA VAL A 124 5.33 -32.36 4.65
C VAL A 124 5.87 -31.12 3.94
N ARG A 125 5.11 -30.60 2.98
CA ARG A 125 5.46 -29.41 2.20
C ARG A 125 4.44 -28.30 2.39
N PHE A 126 4.94 -27.12 2.71
CA PHE A 126 4.18 -25.88 2.69
C PHE A 126 4.50 -25.12 1.42
N HIS A 127 3.49 -24.63 0.73
CA HIS A 127 3.64 -23.81 -0.46
C HIS A 127 3.10 -22.41 -0.16
N CYS A 128 3.84 -21.38 -0.57
CA CYS A 128 3.39 -19.99 -0.50
C CYS A 128 4.11 -19.18 -1.56
N GLY A 129 3.37 -18.41 -2.37
CA GLY A 129 3.97 -17.46 -3.31
C GLY A 129 5.02 -18.03 -4.27
N GLY A 130 4.88 -19.30 -4.67
CA GLY A 130 5.81 -20.01 -5.56
C GLY A 130 6.99 -20.71 -4.86
N GLU A 131 7.19 -20.50 -3.56
CA GLU A 131 8.19 -21.19 -2.76
C GLU A 131 7.61 -22.41 -2.06
N THR A 132 8.45 -23.40 -1.78
CA THR A 132 8.07 -24.62 -1.06
C THR A 132 9.10 -24.92 0.03
N VAL A 133 8.63 -25.12 1.26
CA VAL A 133 9.49 -25.41 2.41
C VAL A 133 8.98 -26.61 3.20
N HIS A 134 9.91 -27.32 3.82
CA HIS A 134 9.61 -28.19 4.97
C HIS A 134 9.96 -27.42 6.24
N MET A 135 9.01 -27.31 7.17
CA MET A 135 9.23 -26.74 8.49
C MET A 135 9.58 -27.87 9.46
N GLY A 136 10.78 -27.85 10.02
CA GLY A 136 11.32 -28.88 10.91
C GLY A 136 10.78 -28.80 12.35
N ALA A 137 10.79 -29.93 13.06
CA ALA A 137 10.31 -30.01 14.43
C ALA A 137 11.08 -29.05 15.36
N GLY A 138 10.35 -28.31 16.20
CA GLY A 138 10.92 -27.33 17.12
C GLY A 138 11.40 -26.01 16.47
N GLU A 139 11.35 -25.87 15.15
CA GLU A 139 11.60 -24.60 14.47
C GLU A 139 10.42 -23.62 14.66
N ALA A 140 10.63 -22.35 14.34
CA ALA A 140 9.59 -21.32 14.34
C ALA A 140 9.54 -20.60 12.98
N TRP A 141 8.34 -20.47 12.43
CA TRP A 141 8.11 -19.95 11.10
C TRP A 141 6.97 -18.95 11.07
N ILE A 142 7.05 -17.96 10.18
CA ILE A 142 5.91 -17.17 9.73
C ILE A 142 5.89 -17.18 8.20
N PHE A 143 4.73 -16.93 7.60
CA PHE A 143 4.63 -16.75 6.16
C PHE A 143 3.59 -15.69 5.78
N ASP A 144 3.66 -15.23 4.53
CA ASP A 144 2.72 -14.27 3.97
C ASP A 144 1.36 -14.93 3.75
N ASN A 145 0.51 -14.92 4.77
CA ASN A 145 -0.81 -15.55 4.70
C ASN A 145 -1.80 -14.78 3.81
N TRP A 146 -1.45 -13.60 3.28
CA TRP A 146 -2.24 -12.96 2.22
C TRP A 146 -2.05 -13.64 0.87
N ARG A 147 -0.84 -14.15 0.58
CA ARG A 147 -0.58 -14.89 -0.66
C ARG A 147 -1.32 -16.22 -0.67
N GLU A 148 -1.55 -16.73 -1.87
CA GLU A 148 -2.02 -18.10 -2.03
C GLU A 148 -1.00 -19.06 -1.40
N HIS A 149 -1.50 -19.93 -0.52
CA HIS A 149 -0.73 -20.92 0.19
C HIS A 149 -1.51 -22.21 0.41
N SER A 150 -0.79 -23.32 0.56
CA SER A 150 -1.33 -24.66 0.78
C SER A 150 -0.36 -25.51 1.60
N VAL A 151 -0.83 -26.65 2.09
CA VAL A 151 0.05 -27.65 2.71
C VAL A 151 -0.37 -29.06 2.30
N GLU A 152 0.62 -29.89 2.01
CA GLU A 152 0.46 -31.33 1.77
C GLU A 152 1.20 -32.12 2.84
N ASN A 153 0.56 -33.18 3.35
CA ASN A 153 1.20 -34.17 4.19
C ASN A 153 1.27 -35.51 3.43
N ALA A 154 2.31 -35.67 2.60
CA ALA A 154 2.55 -36.91 1.87
C ALA A 154 3.15 -38.04 2.74
N SER A 155 3.31 -37.82 4.05
CA SER A 155 3.85 -38.83 4.96
C SER A 155 2.80 -39.85 5.39
N ARG A 156 3.26 -40.94 6.03
CA ARG A 156 2.41 -41.98 6.63
C ARG A 156 1.94 -41.63 8.05
N GLU A 157 2.31 -40.47 8.57
CA GLU A 157 2.00 -40.04 9.93
C GLU A 157 1.24 -38.72 9.92
N ALA A 158 0.52 -38.44 11.00
CA ALA A 158 -0.11 -37.13 11.16
C ALA A 158 0.93 -36.06 11.46
N ARG A 159 0.72 -34.86 10.90
CA ARG A 159 1.50 -33.67 11.19
C ARG A 159 0.75 -32.78 12.17
N ILE A 160 1.42 -32.27 13.20
CA ILE A 160 0.86 -31.34 14.20
C ILE A 160 1.76 -30.11 14.31
N HIS A 161 1.20 -28.92 14.08
CA HIS A 161 1.87 -27.65 14.34
C HIS A 161 1.12 -26.89 15.44
N LEU A 162 1.86 -26.29 16.37
CA LEU A 162 1.35 -25.18 17.17
C LEU A 162 1.27 -23.95 16.28
N VAL A 163 0.09 -23.33 16.23
CA VAL A 163 -0.20 -22.15 15.43
C VAL A 163 -0.73 -21.06 16.35
N ALA A 164 -0.19 -19.85 16.24
CA ALA A 164 -0.60 -18.72 17.06
C ALA A 164 -0.57 -17.41 16.28
N ASP A 165 -1.68 -16.68 16.31
CA ASP A 165 -1.85 -15.39 15.64
C ASP A 165 -1.43 -14.25 16.58
N THR A 166 -0.66 -13.29 16.07
CA THR A 166 -0.19 -12.13 16.86
C THR A 166 -0.13 -10.87 16.01
N VAL A 167 -0.43 -9.72 16.64
CA VAL A 167 -0.15 -8.39 16.08
C VAL A 167 1.34 -8.03 16.12
N GLY A 168 2.13 -8.78 16.91
CA GLY A 168 3.54 -8.54 17.14
C GLY A 168 3.82 -7.36 18.08
N THR A 169 4.99 -7.37 18.69
CA THR A 169 5.61 -6.22 19.37
C THR A 169 6.88 -5.81 18.64
N SER A 170 7.48 -4.67 19.00
CA SER A 170 8.80 -4.30 18.46
C SER A 170 9.89 -5.34 18.77
N ALA A 171 9.75 -6.11 19.86
CA ALA A 171 10.66 -7.22 20.16
C ALA A 171 10.45 -8.38 19.18
N PHE A 172 9.20 -8.78 18.95
CA PHE A 172 8.85 -9.81 17.96
C PHE A 172 9.33 -9.42 16.56
N TRP A 173 9.03 -8.20 16.10
CA TRP A 173 9.46 -7.77 14.75
C TRP A 173 10.97 -7.62 14.61
N ARG A 174 11.71 -7.32 15.70
CA ARG A 174 13.18 -7.41 15.70
C ARG A 174 13.68 -8.85 15.62
N LEU A 175 12.98 -9.81 16.19
CA LEU A 175 13.29 -11.24 16.02
C LEU A 175 13.08 -11.66 14.56
N VAL A 176 11.96 -11.26 13.95
CA VAL A 176 11.67 -11.52 12.53
C VAL A 176 12.74 -10.90 11.64
N ALA A 177 13.10 -9.63 11.86
CA ALA A 177 14.06 -8.89 11.04
C ALA A 177 15.51 -9.40 11.13
N LYS A 178 15.87 -10.14 12.20
CA LYS A 178 17.17 -10.82 12.26
C LYS A 178 17.27 -11.90 11.18
N GLU A 179 16.13 -12.47 10.79
CA GLU A 179 15.98 -13.66 9.92
C GLU A 179 16.90 -14.82 10.38
N TRP A 180 16.68 -16.03 9.86
CA TRP A 180 17.72 -17.05 9.97
C TRP A 180 18.76 -16.80 8.87
N PRO A 181 20.04 -16.56 9.20
CA PRO A 181 21.07 -16.38 8.19
C PRO A 181 21.34 -17.72 7.47
N GLU A 182 20.94 -17.82 6.20
CA GLU A 182 21.29 -18.96 5.35
C GLU A 182 22.75 -18.91 4.89
N GLY A 183 23.44 -20.05 4.89
CA GLY A 183 24.83 -20.14 4.43
C GLY A 183 25.52 -21.46 4.79
N PRO A 184 26.61 -21.83 4.09
CA PRO A 184 27.34 -23.07 4.32
C PRO A 184 27.91 -23.13 5.74
N GLY A 185 27.71 -24.26 6.42
CA GLY A 185 28.21 -24.52 7.77
C GLY A 185 27.30 -24.06 8.92
N ARG A 186 26.08 -23.57 8.65
CA ARG A 186 25.09 -23.20 9.69
C ARG A 186 23.97 -24.23 9.74
N SER A 187 23.78 -24.84 10.91
CA SER A 187 22.72 -25.79 11.17
C SER A 187 21.56 -25.11 11.89
N PRO A 188 20.29 -25.44 11.60
CA PRO A 188 19.15 -25.00 12.41
C PRO A 188 19.31 -25.32 13.91
N ALA A 189 20.14 -26.32 14.25
CA ALA A 189 20.50 -26.66 15.62
C ALA A 189 21.27 -25.54 16.36
N ASP A 190 21.88 -24.61 15.63
CA ASP A 190 22.66 -23.49 16.20
C ASP A 190 21.74 -22.39 16.76
N ALA A 191 20.43 -22.46 16.53
CA ALA A 191 19.47 -21.51 17.07
C ALA A 191 19.43 -21.57 18.61
N PRO A 192 19.21 -20.45 19.31
CA PRO A 192 18.96 -20.48 20.75
C PRO A 192 17.76 -21.38 21.08
N LEU A 193 17.98 -22.33 21.99
CA LEU A 193 16.94 -23.23 22.52
C LEU A 193 16.24 -22.57 23.70
N VAL A 194 14.92 -22.44 23.62
CA VAL A 194 14.09 -22.16 24.78
C VAL A 194 13.75 -23.49 25.43
N ALA A 195 14.55 -23.95 26.39
CA ALA A 195 14.31 -25.23 27.07
C ALA A 195 13.11 -25.15 28.03
N PHE A 196 12.52 -26.30 28.36
CA PHE A 196 11.47 -26.38 29.37
C PHE A 196 12.05 -26.17 30.76
N ASP A 197 11.45 -25.24 31.51
CA ASP A 197 11.76 -25.03 32.92
C ASP A 197 10.52 -25.37 33.77
N PRO A 198 10.54 -26.43 34.61
CA PRO A 198 9.41 -26.79 35.46
C PRO A 198 9.10 -25.74 36.55
N ALA A 199 10.08 -24.91 36.92
CA ALA A 199 9.91 -23.84 37.89
C ALA A 199 9.34 -22.56 37.26
N ALA A 200 9.40 -22.41 35.93
CA ALA A 200 8.92 -21.22 35.25
C ALA A 200 7.41 -21.02 35.46
N ARG A 201 7.02 -19.75 35.60
CA ARG A 201 5.62 -19.29 35.65
C ARG A 201 5.43 -18.24 34.55
N PRO A 202 5.23 -18.66 33.29
CA PRO A 202 5.17 -17.74 32.17
C PRO A 202 3.98 -16.79 32.30
N SER A 203 4.20 -15.50 32.02
CA SER A 203 3.12 -14.52 31.89
C SER A 203 2.73 -14.39 30.43
N LEU A 204 1.57 -14.94 30.07
CA LEU A 204 1.00 -14.79 28.73
C LEU A 204 0.24 -13.48 28.61
N ARG A 205 0.62 -12.66 27.63
CA ARG A 205 -0.19 -11.52 27.21
C ARG A 205 -1.13 -11.99 26.11
N ILE A 206 -2.42 -11.91 26.39
CA ILE A 206 -3.49 -12.33 25.48
C ILE A 206 -4.32 -11.10 25.10
N GLU A 207 -4.78 -11.07 23.87
CA GLU A 207 -5.52 -9.97 23.26
C GLU A 207 -6.89 -9.78 23.92
N ARG A 208 -7.11 -8.60 24.49
CA ARG A 208 -8.38 -8.27 25.18
C ARG A 208 -9.37 -7.48 24.33
N PHE A 209 -8.85 -6.73 23.37
CA PHE A 209 -9.63 -5.86 22.50
C PHE A 209 -9.22 -6.09 21.05
N ASN A 210 -10.12 -6.67 20.26
CA ASN A 210 -9.94 -6.89 18.82
C ASN A 210 -11.18 -6.47 18.00
N THR A 211 -12.16 -5.89 18.68
CA THR A 211 -13.50 -5.56 18.18
C THR A 211 -13.91 -4.18 18.66
N MET A 212 -14.68 -3.47 17.84
CA MET A 212 -15.33 -2.19 18.17
C MET A 212 -16.74 -2.21 17.61
N ASP A 213 -17.73 -1.69 18.34
CA ASP A 213 -19.15 -1.74 17.92
C ASP A 213 -19.36 -1.10 16.55
N VAL A 214 -18.61 -0.02 16.30
CA VAL A 214 -18.47 0.66 15.03
C VAL A 214 -16.97 0.81 14.74
N MET A 215 -16.54 0.51 13.53
CA MET A 215 -15.12 0.63 13.14
C MET A 215 -14.73 2.11 12.88
N PRO A 216 -13.60 2.61 13.42
CA PRO A 216 -13.15 3.97 13.18
C PRO A 216 -12.82 4.25 11.70
N PRO A 217 -13.00 5.48 11.21
CA PRO A 217 -12.73 5.85 9.81
C PRO A 217 -11.31 5.53 9.36
N SER A 218 -10.31 5.69 10.23
CA SER A 218 -8.92 5.38 9.92
C SER A 218 -8.71 3.90 9.56
N GLU A 219 -9.40 2.98 10.22
CA GLU A 219 -9.32 1.56 9.93
C GLU A 219 -10.11 1.21 8.66
N VAL A 220 -11.32 1.77 8.51
CA VAL A 220 -12.13 1.63 7.28
C VAL A 220 -11.35 2.06 6.04
N GLU A 221 -10.71 3.22 6.10
CA GLU A 221 -9.91 3.79 5.02
C GLU A 221 -8.67 2.95 4.74
N GLN A 222 -7.97 2.47 5.78
CA GLN A 222 -6.79 1.63 5.60
C GLN A 222 -7.13 0.32 4.89
N LEU A 223 -8.18 -0.37 5.33
CA LEU A 223 -8.61 -1.64 4.75
C LEU A 223 -9.13 -1.44 3.31
N THR A 224 -9.87 -0.36 3.08
CA THR A 224 -10.39 0.01 1.75
C THR A 224 -9.25 0.33 0.80
N PHE A 225 -8.38 1.30 1.13
CA PHE A 225 -7.34 1.78 0.21
C PHE A 225 -6.26 0.73 -0.05
N ASP A 226 -5.95 -0.17 0.90
CA ASP A 226 -5.09 -1.32 0.64
C ASP A 226 -5.65 -2.23 -0.46
N LEU A 227 -6.97 -2.47 -0.45
CA LEU A 227 -7.64 -3.29 -1.46
C LEU A 227 -7.75 -2.54 -2.80
N LEU A 228 -8.16 -1.27 -2.78
CA LEU A 228 -8.34 -0.47 -4.00
C LEU A 228 -7.04 -0.33 -4.80
N ALA A 229 -5.89 -0.27 -4.12
CA ALA A 229 -4.57 -0.20 -4.74
C ALA A 229 -4.15 -1.48 -5.49
N ASP A 230 -4.90 -2.58 -5.29
CA ASP A 230 -4.59 -3.93 -5.79
C ASP A 230 -5.75 -4.51 -6.60
N LEU A 231 -6.61 -3.67 -7.19
CA LEU A 231 -7.71 -4.13 -8.04
C LEU A 231 -7.27 -4.31 -9.50
N ALA A 232 -7.87 -5.29 -10.16
CA ALA A 232 -7.76 -5.52 -11.59
C ALA A 232 -9.12 -5.97 -12.18
N PRO A 233 -9.35 -5.74 -13.49
CA PRO A 233 -10.52 -6.27 -14.18
C PRO A 233 -10.59 -7.80 -14.07
N ALA A 234 -11.80 -8.36 -13.92
CA ALA A 234 -11.98 -9.81 -13.85
C ALA A 234 -11.59 -10.54 -15.14
N ASP A 235 -11.78 -9.87 -16.28
CA ASP A 235 -11.35 -10.31 -17.61
C ASP A 235 -11.03 -9.09 -18.49
N GLU A 236 -10.70 -9.34 -19.75
CA GLU A 236 -10.29 -8.31 -20.72
C GLU A 236 -11.49 -7.56 -21.33
N ARG A 237 -12.73 -7.84 -20.93
CA ARG A 237 -13.90 -7.11 -21.46
C ARG A 237 -13.89 -5.67 -20.95
N PRO A 238 -14.25 -4.66 -21.78
CA PRO A 238 -14.30 -3.26 -21.37
C PRO A 238 -15.20 -2.99 -20.15
N GLU A 239 -16.29 -3.74 -20.01
CA GLU A 239 -17.22 -3.72 -18.88
C GLU A 239 -16.52 -4.06 -17.55
N SER A 240 -15.56 -4.98 -17.57
CA SER A 240 -14.76 -5.37 -16.40
C SER A 240 -13.82 -4.25 -15.94
N GLY A 241 -13.30 -3.45 -16.87
CA GLY A 241 -12.54 -2.24 -16.55
C GLY A 241 -13.40 -1.15 -15.90
N ALA A 242 -14.63 -0.96 -16.41
CA ALA A 242 -15.60 -0.04 -15.81
C ALA A 242 -15.99 -0.46 -14.39
N ALA A 243 -16.17 -1.76 -14.15
CA ALA A 243 -16.49 -2.31 -12.84
C ALA A 243 -15.43 -1.98 -11.77
N VAL A 244 -14.13 -2.03 -12.11
CA VAL A 244 -13.05 -1.62 -11.20
C VAL A 244 -13.24 -0.17 -10.76
N ARG A 245 -13.50 0.74 -11.71
CA ARG A 245 -13.65 2.18 -11.43
C ARG A 245 -14.91 2.48 -10.62
N GLN A 246 -16.02 1.81 -10.95
CA GLN A 246 -17.26 1.93 -10.21
C GLN A 246 -17.09 1.45 -8.77
N LEU A 247 -16.38 0.34 -8.55
CA LEU A 247 -16.06 -0.17 -7.22
C LEU A 247 -15.16 0.81 -6.45
N VAL A 248 -14.14 1.38 -7.09
CA VAL A 248 -13.27 2.40 -6.48
C VAL A 248 -14.07 3.62 -6.04
N SER A 249 -14.89 4.20 -6.93
CA SER A 249 -15.72 5.37 -6.62
C SER A 249 -16.69 5.07 -5.48
N LEU A 250 -17.41 3.94 -5.56
CA LEU A 250 -18.36 3.51 -4.54
C LEU A 250 -17.70 3.40 -3.17
N MET A 251 -16.51 2.82 -3.10
CA MET A 251 -15.81 2.63 -1.83
C MET A 251 -15.18 3.91 -1.28
N ILE A 252 -14.78 4.86 -2.14
CA ILE A 252 -14.38 6.20 -1.72
C ILE A 252 -15.56 6.94 -1.11
N ASP A 253 -16.73 6.90 -1.76
CA ASP A 253 -17.96 7.52 -1.25
C ASP A 253 -18.34 6.91 0.11
N PHE A 254 -18.32 5.58 0.22
CA PHE A 254 -18.54 4.88 1.49
C PHE A 254 -17.58 5.38 2.59
N CYS A 255 -16.29 5.57 2.30
CA CYS A 255 -15.34 6.10 3.29
C CYS A 255 -15.67 7.53 3.71
N HIS A 256 -16.11 8.40 2.80
CA HIS A 256 -16.53 9.77 3.13
C HIS A 256 -17.78 9.78 4.01
N ASP A 257 -18.80 9.01 3.64
CA ASP A 257 -20.06 8.93 4.36
C ASP A 257 -19.86 8.29 5.74
N TRP A 258 -19.07 7.21 5.81
CA TRP A 258 -18.71 6.55 7.06
C TRP A 258 -18.01 7.51 8.03
N ARG A 259 -17.03 8.29 7.53
CA ARG A 259 -16.33 9.31 8.33
C ARG A 259 -17.27 10.40 8.82
N SER A 260 -18.24 10.80 8.00
CA SER A 260 -19.24 11.80 8.37
C SER A 260 -20.14 11.28 9.49
N LEU A 261 -20.66 10.05 9.37
CA LEU A 261 -21.43 9.39 10.43
C LEU A 261 -20.61 9.23 11.71
N TRP A 262 -19.33 8.83 11.61
CA TRP A 262 -18.44 8.75 12.76
C TRP A 262 -18.22 10.07 13.47
N SER A 263 -18.12 11.16 12.72
CA SER A 263 -17.96 12.50 13.30
C SER A 263 -19.23 12.97 14.04
N LEU A 264 -20.40 12.43 13.67
CA LEU A 264 -21.68 12.73 14.33
C LEU A 264 -21.96 11.83 15.53
N PHE A 265 -21.64 10.54 15.40
CA PHE A 265 -22.14 9.51 16.32
C PHE A 265 -21.06 8.71 17.02
N ALA A 266 -19.82 8.68 16.52
CA ALA A 266 -18.77 7.77 16.96
C ALA A 266 -19.32 6.33 17.09
N ASP A 267 -19.13 5.68 18.24
CA ASP A 267 -19.68 4.37 18.62
C ASP A 267 -21.00 4.45 19.40
N SER A 268 -21.66 5.61 19.42
CA SER A 268 -22.94 5.79 20.12
C SER A 268 -24.05 4.91 19.52
N PRO A 269 -24.87 4.24 20.36
CA PRO A 269 -26.05 3.52 19.91
C PRO A 269 -27.04 4.37 19.09
N THR A 270 -27.07 5.68 19.29
CA THR A 270 -28.00 6.59 18.60
C THR A 270 -27.73 6.73 17.09
N GLY A 271 -26.50 6.44 16.64
CA GLY A 271 -26.13 6.47 15.22
C GLY A 271 -26.29 5.14 14.50
N ARG A 272 -26.71 4.09 15.22
CA ARG A 272 -26.66 2.71 14.73
C ARG A 272 -27.46 2.50 13.45
N ALA A 273 -28.69 3.02 13.40
CA ALA A 273 -29.58 2.89 12.26
C ALA A 273 -28.98 3.53 10.98
N GLN A 274 -28.29 4.66 11.12
CA GLN A 274 -27.66 5.38 10.02
C GLN A 274 -26.48 4.60 9.45
N TYR A 275 -25.65 3.99 10.30
CA TYR A 275 -24.57 3.13 9.83
C TYR A 275 -25.10 1.87 9.14
N GLU A 276 -26.15 1.25 9.69
CA GLU A 276 -26.78 0.07 9.09
C GLU A 276 -27.38 0.39 7.71
N GLN A 277 -28.06 1.53 7.58
CA GLN A 277 -28.59 1.99 6.31
C GLN A 277 -27.48 2.22 5.27
N LEU A 278 -26.39 2.88 5.65
CA LEU A 278 -25.23 3.09 4.76
C LEU A 278 -24.59 1.74 4.35
N LEU A 279 -24.45 0.81 5.31
CA LEU A 279 -23.86 -0.50 5.06
C LEU A 279 -24.74 -1.35 4.11
N VAL A 280 -26.05 -1.35 4.30
CA VAL A 280 -27.01 -2.05 3.43
C VAL A 280 -26.94 -1.49 2.01
N ALA A 281 -27.08 -0.16 1.87
CA ALA A 281 -27.03 0.50 0.56
C ALA A 281 -25.69 0.24 -0.17
N THR A 282 -24.58 0.24 0.58
CA THR A 282 -23.24 -0.06 0.03
C THR A 282 -23.16 -1.51 -0.43
N ARG A 283 -23.62 -2.47 0.36
CA ARG A 283 -23.62 -3.90 0.00
C ARG A 283 -24.44 -4.18 -1.25
N GLU A 284 -25.62 -3.58 -1.37
CA GLU A 284 -26.48 -3.72 -2.55
C GLU A 284 -25.80 -3.17 -3.80
N ARG A 285 -25.20 -1.97 -3.72
CA ARG A 285 -24.45 -1.37 -4.83
C ARG A 285 -23.23 -2.21 -5.21
N VAL A 286 -22.46 -2.72 -4.24
CA VAL A 286 -21.32 -3.61 -4.51
C VAL A 286 -21.76 -4.90 -5.20
N ALA A 287 -22.88 -5.49 -4.79
CA ALA A 287 -23.40 -6.74 -5.35
C ALA A 287 -23.91 -6.60 -6.79
N GLN A 288 -24.32 -5.39 -7.20
CA GLN A 288 -24.78 -5.09 -8.55
C GLN A 288 -23.63 -4.84 -9.55
N LEU A 289 -22.41 -4.61 -9.06
CA LEU A 289 -21.25 -4.38 -9.93
C LEU A 289 -20.77 -5.70 -10.58
N PRO A 290 -20.28 -5.64 -11.84
CA PRO A 290 -19.58 -6.77 -12.43
C PRO A 290 -18.39 -7.21 -11.55
N GLN A 291 -18.00 -8.48 -11.67
CA GLN A 291 -16.91 -9.03 -10.86
C GLN A 291 -15.61 -8.25 -11.09
N VAL A 292 -14.91 -7.96 -10.00
CA VAL A 292 -13.59 -7.35 -10.00
C VAL A 292 -12.66 -8.33 -9.31
N ARG A 293 -11.40 -8.43 -9.74
CA ARG A 293 -10.41 -9.28 -9.07
C ARG A 293 -9.36 -8.46 -8.36
N VAL A 294 -8.66 -9.10 -7.45
CA VAL A 294 -7.46 -8.60 -6.79
C VAL A 294 -6.26 -9.01 -7.63
N ALA A 295 -5.41 -8.08 -8.01
CA ALA A 295 -4.30 -8.31 -8.93
C ALA A 295 -3.26 -9.27 -8.32
N SER A 296 -2.91 -9.08 -7.04
CA SER A 296 -1.87 -9.89 -6.38
C SER A 296 -2.25 -11.35 -6.10
N THR A 297 -3.54 -11.66 -5.99
CA THR A 297 -4.02 -13.00 -5.57
C THR A 297 -4.99 -13.64 -6.55
N GLY A 298 -5.55 -12.88 -7.48
CA GLY A 298 -6.60 -13.33 -8.40
C GLY A 298 -7.99 -13.46 -7.77
N TYR A 299 -8.13 -13.21 -6.47
CA TYR A 299 -9.40 -13.37 -5.76
C TYR A 299 -10.45 -12.32 -6.13
N GLY A 300 -11.74 -12.63 -5.98
CA GLY A 300 -12.82 -11.67 -6.18
C GLY A 300 -12.75 -10.52 -5.16
N ALA A 301 -12.63 -9.29 -5.66
CA ALA A 301 -12.50 -8.08 -4.84
C ALA A 301 -13.72 -7.86 -3.96
N GLN A 302 -14.93 -8.15 -4.45
CA GLN A 302 -16.16 -8.09 -3.67
C GLN A 302 -16.12 -9.06 -2.47
N ALA A 303 -15.59 -10.27 -2.67
CA ALA A 303 -15.46 -11.26 -1.60
C ALA A 303 -14.43 -10.81 -0.55
N VAL A 304 -13.28 -10.27 -0.99
CA VAL A 304 -12.26 -9.70 -0.09
C VAL A 304 -12.84 -8.51 0.68
N LEU A 305 -13.51 -7.58 0.00
CA LEU A 305 -14.14 -6.41 0.59
C LEU A 305 -15.16 -6.81 1.67
N HIS A 306 -15.98 -7.82 1.39
CA HIS A 306 -16.91 -8.34 2.37
C HIS A 306 -16.19 -8.94 3.58
N ALA A 307 -15.26 -9.88 3.36
CA ALA A 307 -14.55 -10.60 4.41
C ALA A 307 -13.63 -9.70 5.27
N ARG A 308 -13.10 -8.64 4.68
CA ARG A 308 -12.14 -7.73 5.31
C ARG A 308 -12.80 -6.52 5.96
N LEU A 309 -13.89 -6.01 5.39
CA LEU A 309 -14.47 -4.74 5.79
C LEU A 309 -15.97 -4.87 6.07
N LEU A 310 -16.80 -5.11 5.06
CA LEU A 310 -18.25 -4.94 5.20
C LEU A 310 -18.88 -5.88 6.23
N ALA A 311 -18.29 -7.04 6.50
CA ALA A 311 -18.75 -7.95 7.55
C ALA A 311 -18.37 -7.52 8.97
N HIS A 312 -17.45 -6.56 9.14
CA HIS A 312 -16.82 -6.22 10.41
C HIS A 312 -16.90 -4.74 10.80
N VAL A 313 -17.35 -3.86 9.91
CA VAL A 313 -17.48 -2.41 10.21
C VAL A 313 -18.53 -2.09 11.27
N LEU A 314 -19.51 -3.00 11.47
CA LEU A 314 -20.50 -2.96 12.54
C LEU A 314 -20.58 -4.33 13.20
N ILE A 315 -20.34 -4.41 14.50
CA ILE A 315 -20.52 -5.65 15.25
C ILE A 315 -22.01 -5.81 15.58
N HIS A 316 -22.56 -7.01 15.45
CA HIS A 316 -23.98 -7.35 15.64
C HIS A 316 -24.98 -6.73 14.64
N ALA A 317 -24.56 -6.28 13.45
CA ALA A 317 -25.52 -5.93 12.40
C ALA A 317 -26.31 -7.19 11.99
N VAL A 318 -27.63 -7.06 11.76
CA VAL A 318 -28.56 -8.18 11.49
C VAL A 318 -27.91 -9.23 10.55
N GLY A 319 -27.66 -10.43 11.08
CA GLY A 319 -27.08 -11.57 10.35
C GLY A 319 -25.59 -11.89 10.60
N ALA A 320 -24.90 -11.21 11.52
CA ALA A 320 -23.44 -11.31 11.70
C ALA A 320 -22.94 -12.18 12.89
N HIS A 321 -23.62 -13.28 13.23
CA HIS A 321 -22.97 -14.39 13.97
C HIS A 321 -22.55 -15.44 12.96
N ARG A 322 -21.32 -15.33 12.45
CA ARG A 322 -20.69 -16.40 11.67
C ARG A 322 -19.31 -16.68 12.24
N GLU A 323 -19.06 -17.96 12.51
CA GLU A 323 -17.72 -18.47 12.79
C GLU A 323 -16.77 -18.00 11.68
N ALA A 324 -15.57 -17.59 12.06
CA ALA A 324 -14.55 -17.28 11.07
C ALA A 324 -14.03 -18.59 10.50
N ALA A 325 -14.67 -19.06 9.43
CA ALA A 325 -14.07 -20.04 8.55
C ALA A 325 -12.73 -19.47 8.10
N GLU A 326 -11.62 -20.13 8.45
CA GLU A 326 -10.26 -19.72 8.09
C GLU A 326 -10.01 -19.82 6.58
N PHE A 327 -11.03 -20.24 5.81
CA PHE A 327 -11.00 -20.46 4.38
C PHE A 327 -12.29 -19.89 3.81
N ASN A 328 -12.19 -18.92 2.91
CA ASN A 328 -13.34 -18.52 2.12
C ASN A 328 -13.69 -19.66 1.13
N ALA A 329 -14.50 -20.62 1.57
CA ALA A 329 -14.95 -21.78 0.79
C ALA A 329 -15.62 -21.38 -0.56
N ALA A 330 -16.05 -20.13 -0.70
CA ALA A 330 -16.59 -19.59 -1.95
C ALA A 330 -15.52 -19.38 -3.06
N ALA A 331 -14.24 -19.23 -2.74
CA ALA A 331 -13.18 -18.99 -3.71
C ALA A 331 -12.62 -20.28 -4.36
N ALA A 332 -12.60 -21.38 -3.61
CA ALA A 332 -12.10 -22.68 -4.10
C ALA A 332 -12.97 -23.25 -5.24
N ALA A 333 -14.29 -23.09 -5.15
CA ALA A 333 -15.24 -23.59 -6.15
C ALA A 333 -15.17 -22.86 -7.51
N GLN A 334 -14.73 -21.60 -7.55
CA GLN A 334 -14.51 -20.85 -8.80
C GLN A 334 -13.15 -21.20 -9.44
N SER A 335 -12.12 -21.43 -8.63
CA SER A 335 -10.78 -21.85 -9.09
C SER A 335 -10.79 -23.21 -9.79
N GLU A 336 -11.55 -24.18 -9.27
CA GLU A 336 -11.65 -25.52 -9.89
C GLU A 336 -12.49 -25.55 -11.18
N ARG A 337 -13.53 -24.71 -11.29
CA ARG A 337 -14.35 -24.61 -12.52
C ARG A 337 -13.56 -24.01 -13.69
N SER A 338 -12.66 -23.07 -13.43
CA SER A 338 -11.81 -22.48 -14.47
C SER A 338 -10.68 -23.40 -14.96
N ARG A 339 -10.34 -24.46 -14.20
CA ARG A 339 -9.26 -25.41 -14.56
C ARG A 339 -9.72 -26.62 -15.38
N ARG A 340 -11.03 -26.82 -15.58
CA ARG A 340 -11.60 -28.05 -16.19
C ARG A 340 -12.32 -27.89 -17.54
N ALA A 341 -12.22 -26.75 -18.23
CA ALA A 341 -12.76 -26.63 -19.59
C ALA A 341 -11.78 -27.23 -20.63
N PRO A 342 -12.24 -28.14 -21.52
CA PRO A 342 -11.35 -28.83 -22.46
C PRO A 342 -10.95 -27.91 -23.62
N ALA A 343 -9.67 -28.00 -23.98
CA ALA A 343 -9.12 -27.40 -25.19
C ALA A 343 -9.63 -28.13 -26.44
N ALA A 344 -10.54 -27.50 -27.19
CA ALA A 344 -10.66 -27.69 -28.64
C ALA A 344 -11.61 -26.66 -29.30
N ALA A 345 -11.09 -26.04 -30.36
CA ALA A 345 -11.80 -25.44 -31.48
C ALA A 345 -12.58 -24.12 -31.26
N ARG A 346 -11.94 -22.98 -31.56
CA ARG A 346 -11.94 -22.39 -32.92
C ARG A 346 -11.15 -21.09 -32.97
N ASN A 347 -10.11 -21.09 -33.80
CA ASN A 347 -9.38 -19.92 -34.26
C ASN A 347 -10.31 -18.88 -34.89
N ARG A 348 -10.27 -17.66 -34.35
CA ARG A 348 -10.19 -16.41 -35.10
C ARG A 348 -9.26 -15.47 -34.32
N PRO A 349 -8.22 -14.89 -34.94
CA PRO A 349 -7.31 -14.02 -34.23
C PRO A 349 -8.02 -12.69 -33.94
N VAL A 350 -8.29 -12.42 -32.67
CA VAL A 350 -8.47 -11.05 -32.18
C VAL A 350 -7.09 -10.62 -31.72
N ALA A 351 -6.59 -9.52 -32.29
CA ALA A 351 -5.27 -8.99 -31.99
C ALA A 351 -5.13 -8.69 -30.48
N PRO A 352 -3.92 -8.85 -29.89
CA PRO A 352 -3.68 -8.51 -28.49
C PRO A 352 -3.99 -7.02 -28.27
N ASP A 353 -4.78 -6.70 -27.25
CA ASP A 353 -5.03 -5.30 -26.85
C ASP A 353 -3.71 -4.71 -26.36
N GLU A 354 -3.03 -3.99 -27.24
CA GLU A 354 -1.73 -3.38 -27.01
C GLU A 354 -1.85 -2.36 -25.86
N PRO A 355 -0.89 -2.27 -24.92
CA PRO A 355 -0.94 -1.23 -23.89
C PRO A 355 -1.01 0.17 -24.54
N PRO A 356 -1.72 1.13 -23.95
CA PRO A 356 -1.84 2.45 -24.54
C PRO A 356 -0.45 3.10 -24.63
N VAL A 357 -0.21 3.77 -25.75
CA VAL A 357 1.06 4.40 -26.04
C VAL A 357 1.02 5.83 -25.51
N ILE A 358 1.86 6.13 -24.52
CA ILE A 358 2.03 7.50 -24.05
C ILE A 358 2.71 8.30 -25.15
N GLU A 359 2.01 9.31 -25.67
CA GLU A 359 2.50 10.17 -26.75
C GLU A 359 2.45 11.65 -26.31
N ARG A 360 3.59 12.31 -26.46
CA ARG A 360 3.85 13.72 -26.10
C ARG A 360 3.32 14.07 -24.70
N PRO A 361 3.75 13.37 -23.64
CA PRO A 361 3.26 13.66 -22.29
C PRO A 361 3.56 15.10 -21.88
N LEU A 362 2.63 15.71 -21.14
CA LEU A 362 2.71 17.06 -20.62
C LEU A 362 3.18 17.02 -19.16
N ILE A 363 4.39 17.49 -18.90
CA ILE A 363 5.03 17.39 -17.58
C ILE A 363 5.15 18.79 -16.96
N ILE A 364 4.52 19.00 -15.81
CA ILE A 364 4.57 20.26 -15.08
C ILE A 364 5.83 20.28 -14.20
N LEU A 365 6.73 21.22 -14.49
CA LEU A 365 7.94 21.50 -13.74
C LEU A 365 7.74 22.73 -12.85
N SER A 366 8.21 22.66 -11.62
CA SER A 366 8.15 23.79 -10.69
C SER A 366 9.06 23.58 -9.48
N ALA A 367 9.51 24.66 -8.85
CA ALA A 367 9.98 24.58 -7.48
C ALA A 367 8.84 24.09 -6.54
N PRO A 368 9.16 23.39 -5.43
CA PRO A 368 8.15 22.99 -4.47
C PRO A 368 7.31 24.18 -4.03
N ARG A 369 6.00 23.96 -3.82
CA ARG A 369 5.07 24.98 -3.30
C ARG A 369 4.83 26.19 -4.23
N ALA A 370 5.19 26.09 -5.52
CA ALA A 370 4.90 27.11 -6.53
C ALA A 370 3.44 27.12 -7.04
N GLY A 371 2.58 26.19 -6.60
CA GLY A 371 1.18 26.10 -7.04
C GLY A 371 0.91 25.05 -8.12
N SER A 372 1.86 24.15 -8.39
CA SER A 372 1.74 23.15 -9.46
C SER A 372 0.60 22.15 -9.29
N THR A 373 0.11 21.94 -8.06
CA THR A 373 -1.09 21.12 -7.83
C THR A 373 -2.34 21.80 -8.37
N LEU A 374 -2.47 23.13 -8.20
CA LEU A 374 -3.59 23.88 -8.77
C LEU A 374 -3.56 23.81 -10.31
N LEU A 375 -2.39 24.06 -10.91
CA LEU A 375 -2.22 23.98 -12.36
C LEU A 375 -2.55 22.57 -12.89
N PHE A 376 -2.06 21.53 -12.20
CA PHE A 376 -2.36 20.13 -12.54
C PHE A 376 -3.86 19.84 -12.46
N GLU A 377 -4.53 20.22 -11.37
CA GLU A 377 -5.95 19.97 -11.17
C GLU A 377 -6.81 20.67 -12.23
N THR A 378 -6.40 21.86 -12.67
CA THR A 378 -7.06 22.60 -13.75
C THR A 378 -6.82 21.95 -15.13
N LEU A 379 -5.57 21.64 -15.49
CA LEU A 379 -5.26 20.99 -16.78
C LEU A 379 -5.81 19.57 -16.88
N ALA A 380 -5.96 18.86 -15.75
CA ALA A 380 -6.58 17.55 -15.71
C ALA A 380 -8.08 17.57 -16.06
N GLN A 381 -8.72 18.73 -16.14
CA GLN A 381 -10.10 18.85 -16.64
C GLN A 381 -10.18 18.91 -18.19
N ALA A 382 -9.06 19.07 -18.89
CA ALA A 382 -9.04 19.12 -20.36
C ALA A 382 -9.39 17.76 -20.99
N ALA A 383 -10.11 17.80 -22.11
CA ALA A 383 -10.45 16.59 -22.88
C ALA A 383 -9.19 15.94 -23.47
N GLY A 384 -9.14 14.60 -23.49
CA GLY A 384 -8.03 13.85 -24.07
C GLY A 384 -6.75 13.80 -23.22
N VAL A 385 -6.75 14.43 -22.04
CA VAL A 385 -5.66 14.36 -21.06
C VAL A 385 -5.90 13.21 -20.10
N TYR A 386 -4.85 12.45 -19.81
CA TYR A 386 -4.84 11.36 -18.85
C TYR A 386 -3.82 11.61 -17.76
N SER A 387 -4.07 11.20 -16.52
CA SER A 387 -3.10 11.29 -15.44
C SER A 387 -3.17 10.06 -14.54
N ILE A 388 -2.20 9.92 -13.63
CA ILE A 388 -2.24 8.89 -12.58
C ILE A 388 -2.98 9.36 -11.30
N GLY A 389 -3.70 10.48 -11.37
CA GLY A 389 -4.46 11.06 -10.26
C GLY A 389 -3.65 11.76 -9.15
N GLY A 390 -2.32 11.67 -9.19
CA GLY A 390 -1.44 12.21 -8.15
C GLY A 390 0.02 12.31 -8.56
N GLU A 391 0.91 12.41 -7.57
CA GLU A 391 2.36 12.51 -7.81
C GLU A 391 2.98 11.14 -8.10
N SER A 392 3.86 11.09 -9.09
CA SER A 392 4.51 9.86 -9.58
C SER A 392 5.72 9.41 -8.76
N HIS A 393 6.09 10.12 -7.69
CA HIS A 393 7.31 9.84 -6.94
C HIS A 393 7.39 8.38 -6.44
N GLN A 394 6.28 7.76 -6.03
CA GLN A 394 6.27 6.36 -5.62
C GLN A 394 6.46 5.37 -6.79
N LEU A 395 5.96 5.69 -7.99
CA LEU A 395 6.13 4.83 -9.17
C LEU A 395 7.60 4.78 -9.58
N ILE A 396 8.29 5.93 -9.53
CA ILE A 396 9.71 6.06 -9.86
C ILE A 396 10.59 5.50 -8.73
N GLU A 397 10.38 5.92 -7.48
CA GLU A 397 11.29 5.60 -6.36
C GLU A 397 11.01 4.26 -5.68
N SER A 398 10.00 3.50 -6.14
CA SER A 398 9.86 2.09 -5.81
C SER A 398 10.88 1.21 -6.56
N ILE A 399 11.44 1.70 -7.67
CA ILE A 399 12.61 1.08 -8.30
C ILE A 399 13.84 1.42 -7.45
N ALA A 400 14.46 0.42 -6.85
CA ALA A 400 15.53 0.60 -5.86
C ALA A 400 16.72 1.43 -6.41
N ALA A 401 17.05 1.28 -7.70
CA ALA A 401 18.11 2.03 -8.35
C ALA A 401 17.83 3.55 -8.43
N LEU A 402 16.58 3.98 -8.39
CA LEU A 402 16.16 5.39 -8.52
C LEU A 402 15.84 6.06 -7.18
N ARG A 403 15.98 5.34 -6.06
CA ARG A 403 15.60 5.83 -4.72
C ARG A 403 16.77 6.57 -4.04
N PRO A 404 16.58 7.82 -3.59
CA PRO A 404 17.58 8.54 -2.80
C PRO A 404 17.71 8.01 -1.36
N GLY A 405 18.88 8.21 -0.75
CA GLY A 405 19.11 8.01 0.70
C GLY A 405 19.23 6.56 1.19
N ARG A 406 18.81 5.58 0.38
CA ARG A 406 19.02 4.12 0.61
C ARG A 406 19.25 3.32 -0.68
N GLY A 407 19.33 3.97 -1.84
CA GLY A 407 19.56 3.36 -3.15
C GLY A 407 20.88 3.78 -3.77
N VAL A 408 21.04 3.55 -5.08
CA VAL A 408 22.26 3.84 -5.85
C VAL A 408 22.48 5.36 -6.04
N VAL A 409 21.41 6.15 -6.05
CA VAL A 409 21.46 7.60 -6.32
C VAL A 409 21.51 8.43 -5.04
N ALA A 410 22.32 9.50 -5.05
CA ALA A 410 22.55 10.35 -3.88
C ALA A 410 21.44 11.39 -3.62
N SER A 411 20.68 11.78 -4.65
CA SER A 411 19.68 12.86 -4.56
C SER A 411 18.45 12.56 -5.44
N ASN A 412 17.52 13.52 -5.56
CA ASN A 412 16.41 13.41 -6.51
C ASN A 412 16.78 13.70 -7.97
N ARG A 413 18.01 14.16 -8.24
CA ARG A 413 18.52 14.32 -9.60
C ARG A 413 18.64 12.97 -10.28
N LEU A 414 17.94 12.80 -11.39
CA LEU A 414 18.09 11.68 -12.30
C LEU A 414 18.43 12.24 -13.69
N THR A 415 19.38 11.61 -14.36
CA THR A 415 19.83 11.95 -15.69
C THR A 415 19.62 10.75 -16.63
N ARG A 416 20.10 10.84 -17.86
CA ARG A 416 20.13 9.70 -18.77
C ARG A 416 20.91 8.49 -18.24
N ALA A 417 21.89 8.70 -17.36
CA ALA A 417 22.70 7.62 -16.81
C ALA A 417 21.88 6.60 -15.99
N GLU A 418 20.79 7.06 -15.38
CA GLU A 418 19.91 6.21 -14.57
C GLU A 418 18.76 5.56 -15.38
N ALA A 419 18.65 5.85 -16.68
CA ALA A 419 17.56 5.40 -17.55
C ALA A 419 17.95 4.17 -18.39
N SER A 420 18.22 3.03 -17.75
CA SER A 420 18.44 1.78 -18.50
C SER A 420 17.18 1.36 -19.28
N SER A 421 17.34 0.59 -20.36
CA SER A 421 16.21 0.10 -21.17
C SER A 421 15.15 -0.61 -20.32
N THR A 422 15.57 -1.47 -19.39
CA THR A 422 14.68 -2.16 -18.45
C THR A 422 13.91 -1.19 -17.55
N ILE A 423 14.56 -0.12 -17.05
CA ILE A 423 13.90 0.90 -16.22
C ILE A 423 12.90 1.69 -17.05
N VAL A 424 13.27 2.09 -18.27
CA VAL A 424 12.41 2.84 -19.19
C VAL A 424 11.16 2.03 -19.55
N GLU A 425 11.32 0.78 -19.95
CA GLU A 425 10.21 -0.12 -20.28
C GLU A 425 9.27 -0.33 -19.08
N GLU A 426 9.84 -0.55 -17.90
CA GLU A 426 9.06 -0.75 -16.69
C GLU A 426 8.29 0.50 -16.27
N LEU A 427 8.90 1.68 -16.38
CA LEU A 427 8.22 2.94 -16.08
C LEU A 427 7.10 3.22 -17.09
N ARG A 428 7.33 3.01 -18.40
CA ARG A 428 6.28 3.14 -19.41
C ARG A 428 5.09 2.23 -19.10
N ARG A 429 5.36 0.96 -18.76
CA ARG A 429 4.33 -0.01 -18.33
C ARG A 429 3.55 0.48 -17.12
N ARG A 430 4.24 0.95 -16.07
CA ARG A 430 3.63 1.44 -14.82
C ARG A 430 2.77 2.68 -15.03
N PHE A 431 3.24 3.62 -15.87
CA PHE A 431 2.48 4.82 -16.18
C PHE A 431 1.25 4.49 -17.03
N ALA A 432 1.41 3.73 -18.12
CA ALA A 432 0.33 3.32 -19.01
C ALA A 432 -0.80 2.60 -18.25
N ALA A 433 -0.45 1.71 -17.32
CA ALA A 433 -1.41 0.95 -16.51
C ALA A 433 -2.24 1.80 -15.51
N ARG A 434 -1.85 3.07 -15.27
CA ARG A 434 -2.51 3.95 -14.29
C ARG A 434 -3.11 5.21 -14.90
N LEU A 435 -3.09 5.34 -16.23
CA LEU A 435 -3.67 6.48 -16.92
C LEU A 435 -5.19 6.49 -16.81
N LEU A 436 -5.73 7.61 -16.34
CA LEU A 436 -7.16 7.88 -16.28
C LEU A 436 -7.43 9.30 -16.77
N ASP A 437 -8.47 9.50 -17.55
CA ASP A 437 -8.93 10.82 -17.99
C ASP A 437 -9.72 11.55 -16.89
N ARG A 438 -10.24 12.73 -17.22
CA ARG A 438 -11.11 13.55 -16.34
C ARG A 438 -12.46 12.93 -15.95
N ALA A 439 -12.86 11.84 -16.60
CA ALA A 439 -14.01 11.01 -16.27
C ALA A 439 -13.59 9.74 -15.50
N GLY A 440 -12.29 9.60 -15.22
CA GLY A 440 -11.70 8.45 -14.56
C GLY A 440 -11.50 7.26 -15.49
N LEU A 441 -11.67 7.38 -16.82
CA LEU A 441 -11.58 6.29 -17.77
C LEU A 441 -10.15 6.11 -18.30
N PRO A 442 -9.63 4.88 -18.46
CA PRO A 442 -8.34 4.64 -19.10
C PRO A 442 -8.43 4.86 -20.62
N PRO A 443 -7.29 5.11 -21.29
CA PRO A 443 -7.26 5.09 -22.75
C PRO A 443 -7.63 3.71 -23.29
N ALA A 444 -8.23 3.66 -24.48
CA ALA A 444 -8.46 2.39 -25.17
C ALA A 444 -7.13 1.67 -25.48
N GLY A 445 -7.17 0.34 -25.68
CA GLY A 445 -6.00 -0.45 -26.09
C GLY A 445 -5.38 0.09 -27.39
N GLY A 446 -4.05 0.20 -27.41
CA GLY A 446 -3.28 0.77 -28.51
C GLY A 446 -3.49 2.27 -28.74
N ALA A 447 -4.37 2.93 -27.98
CA ALA A 447 -4.63 4.35 -28.15
C ALA A 447 -3.45 5.19 -27.73
N ARG A 448 -3.26 6.30 -28.43
CA ARG A 448 -2.28 7.34 -28.07
C ARG A 448 -2.86 8.18 -26.95
N ALA A 449 -2.18 8.23 -25.82
CA ALA A 449 -2.63 8.92 -24.62
C ALA A 449 -1.72 10.11 -24.29
N ARG A 450 -2.33 11.29 -24.11
CA ARG A 450 -1.65 12.50 -23.65
C ARG A 450 -1.56 12.46 -22.12
N PHE A 451 -0.45 11.94 -21.59
CA PHE A 451 -0.22 11.84 -20.14
C PHE A 451 0.17 13.20 -19.54
N LEU A 452 -0.60 13.71 -18.57
CA LEU A 452 -0.32 14.85 -17.72
C LEU A 452 0.31 14.39 -16.40
N GLU A 453 1.49 14.91 -16.10
CA GLU A 453 2.26 14.57 -14.91
C GLU A 453 2.60 15.82 -14.11
N LYS A 454 2.50 15.72 -12.78
CA LYS A 454 3.08 16.69 -11.86
C LYS A 454 3.69 15.99 -10.64
N THR A 455 5.00 16.12 -10.50
CA THR A 455 5.73 15.81 -9.26
C THR A 455 6.83 16.84 -9.05
N PRO A 456 6.92 17.53 -7.89
CA PRO A 456 7.94 18.57 -7.68
C PRO A 456 9.39 18.09 -7.90
N LYS A 457 9.66 16.80 -7.65
CA LYS A 457 10.98 16.18 -7.88
C LYS A 457 11.37 16.15 -9.37
N ASN A 458 10.43 16.26 -10.29
CA ASN A 458 10.70 16.26 -11.73
C ASN A 458 11.40 17.53 -12.21
N ALA A 459 11.42 18.59 -11.39
CA ALA A 459 12.32 19.72 -11.57
C ALA A 459 13.80 19.32 -11.72
N LEU A 460 14.17 18.14 -11.21
CA LEU A 460 15.53 17.61 -11.24
C LEU A 460 15.70 16.45 -12.23
N ARG A 461 14.72 16.13 -13.08
CA ARG A 461 14.69 14.86 -13.82
C ARG A 461 14.43 14.99 -15.32
N VAL A 462 14.49 16.17 -15.90
CA VAL A 462 14.16 16.39 -17.32
C VAL A 462 14.94 15.46 -18.26
N PRO A 463 16.27 15.30 -18.16
CA PRO A 463 17.01 14.39 -19.05
C PRO A 463 16.60 12.93 -18.88
N PHE A 464 16.32 12.48 -17.66
CA PHE A 464 15.81 11.14 -17.38
C PHE A 464 14.42 10.93 -17.99
N LEU A 465 13.52 11.91 -17.82
CA LEU A 465 12.16 11.84 -18.35
C LEU A 465 12.12 11.86 -19.88
N LEU A 466 13.14 12.44 -20.54
CA LEU A 466 13.29 12.38 -21.99
C LEU A 466 13.73 10.99 -22.48
N GLU A 467 14.49 10.23 -21.69
CA GLU A 467 14.76 8.82 -22.01
C GLU A 467 13.49 7.97 -21.85
N VAL A 468 12.69 8.25 -20.81
CA VAL A 468 11.40 7.58 -20.61
C VAL A 468 10.39 7.98 -21.68
N PHE A 469 10.32 9.26 -22.04
CA PHE A 469 9.36 9.84 -22.98
C PHE A 469 10.05 10.83 -23.94
N PRO A 470 10.62 10.35 -25.06
CA PRO A 470 11.41 11.16 -25.99
C PRO A 470 10.69 12.37 -26.58
N ASP A 471 9.36 12.35 -26.60
CA ASP A 471 8.49 13.36 -27.15
C ASP A 471 7.78 14.24 -26.08
N ALA A 472 8.16 14.13 -24.80
CA ALA A 472 7.60 14.92 -23.70
C ALA A 472 7.63 16.44 -23.94
N GLN A 473 6.53 17.11 -23.59
CA GLN A 473 6.43 18.57 -23.52
C GLN A 473 6.41 19.03 -22.06
N PHE A 474 6.99 20.19 -21.78
CA PHE A 474 7.13 20.68 -20.40
C PHE A 474 6.42 22.01 -20.18
N ILE A 475 5.71 22.14 -19.06
CA ILE A 475 5.17 23.42 -18.59
C ILE A 475 5.97 23.84 -17.36
N PHE A 476 6.73 24.91 -17.47
CA PHE A 476 7.48 25.47 -16.36
C PHE A 476 6.64 26.51 -15.62
N LEU A 477 6.10 26.11 -14.46
CA LEU A 477 5.37 26.98 -13.55
C LEU A 477 6.35 27.75 -12.64
N GLN A 478 6.30 29.06 -12.77
CA GLN A 478 7.05 30.02 -11.95
C GLN A 478 6.10 30.69 -10.95
N ARG A 479 6.63 31.10 -9.80
CA ARG A 479 5.91 31.85 -8.77
C ARG A 479 6.82 32.95 -8.23
N GLU A 480 6.24 34.06 -7.80
CA GLU A 480 6.99 35.15 -7.16
C GLU A 480 7.91 34.59 -6.04
N PRO A 481 9.23 34.89 -6.09
CA PRO A 481 10.22 34.26 -5.23
C PRO A 481 9.92 34.35 -3.73
N ARG A 482 9.56 35.53 -3.21
CA ARG A 482 9.31 35.71 -1.77
C ARG A 482 8.12 34.89 -1.29
N ALA A 483 7.02 34.92 -2.05
CA ALA A 483 5.83 34.11 -1.78
C ALA A 483 6.13 32.61 -1.84
N ASN A 484 6.95 32.17 -2.80
CA ASN A 484 7.34 30.76 -2.92
C ASN A 484 8.23 30.31 -1.76
N LEU A 485 9.27 31.06 -1.42
CA LEU A 485 10.21 30.77 -0.33
C LEU A 485 9.46 30.70 1.01
N SER A 486 8.60 31.68 1.29
CA SER A 486 7.75 31.67 2.50
C SER A 486 6.90 30.39 2.60
N SER A 487 6.27 29.98 1.50
CA SER A 487 5.44 28.78 1.44
C SER A 487 6.27 27.49 1.66
N MET A 488 7.52 27.46 1.20
CA MET A 488 8.45 26.36 1.45
C MET A 488 8.91 26.32 2.91
N MET A 489 9.22 27.46 3.52
CA MET A 489 9.59 27.55 4.95
C MET A 489 8.45 27.07 5.86
N GLU A 490 7.20 27.47 5.56
CA GLU A 490 6.01 26.97 6.27
C GLU A 490 5.87 25.45 6.14
N ALA A 491 6.10 24.89 4.94
CA ALA A 491 6.02 23.46 4.72
C ALA A 491 7.06 22.68 5.56
N TRP A 492 8.29 23.20 5.68
CA TRP A 492 9.32 22.65 6.58
C TRP A 492 8.93 22.72 8.05
N ARG A 493 8.40 23.87 8.50
CA ARG A 493 8.00 24.08 9.90
C ARG A 493 6.79 23.24 10.31
N ALA A 494 5.85 22.99 9.39
CA ALA A 494 4.62 22.25 9.66
C ALA A 494 4.80 20.75 9.95
N GLN A 495 5.99 20.17 9.69
CA GLN A 495 6.31 18.73 9.88
C GLN A 495 5.40 17.71 9.15
N GLY A 496 4.34 18.15 8.46
CA GLY A 496 3.47 17.31 7.62
C GLY A 496 4.01 17.04 6.21
N TRP A 497 5.15 17.62 5.82
CA TRP A 497 5.74 17.51 4.48
C TRP A 497 7.09 16.77 4.48
N ILE A 498 7.27 15.83 5.42
CA ILE A 498 8.50 15.03 5.54
C ILE A 498 8.59 14.07 4.35
N THR A 499 9.61 14.27 3.50
CA THR A 499 9.87 13.42 2.33
C THR A 499 10.86 12.31 2.67
N TYR A 500 11.88 12.60 3.48
CA TYR A 500 12.82 11.60 3.99
C TYR A 500 12.89 11.71 5.51
N ARG A 501 12.49 10.65 6.21
CA ARG A 501 12.54 10.64 7.69
C ARG A 501 13.96 10.64 8.23
N GLN A 502 14.88 10.04 7.48
CA GLN A 502 16.30 9.94 7.80
C GLN A 502 17.08 9.95 6.48
N LEU A 503 18.14 10.77 6.43
CA LEU A 503 19.14 10.76 5.36
C LEU A 503 20.52 10.51 5.98
N PRO A 504 21.40 9.76 5.32
CA PRO A 504 22.77 9.58 5.78
C PRO A 504 23.45 10.94 6.00
N GLY A 505 23.98 11.18 7.20
CA GLY A 505 24.70 12.42 7.52
C GLY A 505 23.83 13.66 7.79
N TRP A 506 22.49 13.59 7.65
CA TRP A 506 21.60 14.72 7.94
C TRP A 506 20.88 14.56 9.29
N PRO A 507 20.90 15.57 10.18
CA PRO A 507 20.19 15.49 11.45
C PRO A 507 18.68 15.70 11.25
N GLY A 508 17.90 14.64 11.48
CA GLY A 508 16.43 14.70 11.50
C GLY A 508 15.76 14.54 10.13
N PRO A 509 14.45 14.86 10.04
CA PRO A 509 13.69 14.71 8.81
C PRO A 509 14.01 15.80 7.77
N TRP A 510 13.93 15.44 6.50
CA TRP A 510 14.03 16.33 5.35
C TRP A 510 12.66 16.50 4.67
N SER A 511 12.31 17.75 4.33
CA SER A 511 11.07 18.09 3.63
C SER A 511 11.30 18.52 2.18
N LEU A 512 10.29 18.27 1.34
CA LEU A 512 10.27 18.60 -0.09
C LEU A 512 11.33 17.83 -0.91
N LEU A 513 11.67 18.31 -2.12
CA LEU A 513 12.65 17.64 -2.99
C LEU A 513 14.06 17.66 -2.39
N LEU A 514 14.88 16.67 -2.73
CA LEU A 514 16.27 16.52 -2.28
C LEU A 514 17.23 16.87 -3.42
N PRO A 515 17.73 18.11 -3.49
CA PRO A 515 18.64 18.55 -4.54
C PRO A 515 20.07 17.99 -4.37
N PRO A 516 20.85 17.83 -5.45
CA PRO A 516 22.25 17.43 -5.35
C PRO A 516 23.07 18.47 -4.56
N GLY A 517 23.92 18.00 -3.64
CA GLY A 517 24.75 18.86 -2.79
C GLY A 517 24.04 19.41 -1.55
N TYR A 518 22.89 18.84 -1.18
CA TYR A 518 22.16 19.18 0.05
C TYR A 518 22.99 18.95 1.31
N GLU A 519 23.96 18.03 1.27
CA GLU A 519 24.81 17.64 2.39
C GLU A 519 25.59 18.85 2.95
N ARG A 520 25.95 19.80 2.09
CA ARG A 520 26.65 21.05 2.48
C ARG A 520 25.80 21.99 3.33
N LEU A 521 24.49 21.75 3.44
CA LEU A 521 23.57 22.56 4.20
C LEU A 521 23.43 22.11 5.65
N GLN A 522 24.16 21.08 6.07
CA GLN A 522 24.09 20.58 7.43
C GLN A 522 24.40 21.70 8.44
N GLY A 523 23.47 21.96 9.36
CA GLY A 523 23.60 23.03 10.36
C GLY A 523 23.35 24.46 9.84
N ARG A 524 23.02 24.63 8.56
CA ARG A 524 22.60 25.93 8.00
C ARG A 524 21.17 26.27 8.43
N PRO A 525 20.81 27.57 8.54
CA PRO A 525 19.47 27.98 8.92
C PRO A 525 18.45 27.63 7.82
N LEU A 526 17.17 27.50 8.21
CA LEU A 526 16.10 26.97 7.35
C LEU A 526 15.94 27.78 6.05
N GLU A 527 16.02 29.10 6.12
CA GLU A 527 15.90 29.98 4.96
C GLU A 527 16.97 29.69 3.91
N GLU A 528 18.19 29.32 4.32
CA GLU A 528 19.24 28.92 3.39
C GLU A 528 18.99 27.54 2.77
N VAL A 529 18.45 26.60 3.55
CA VAL A 529 18.05 25.28 3.04
C VAL A 529 16.97 25.43 1.97
N VAL A 530 15.94 26.23 2.26
CA VAL A 530 14.83 26.51 1.36
C VAL A 530 15.29 27.30 0.13
N ALA A 531 16.15 28.30 0.29
CA ALA A 531 16.76 29.04 -0.81
C ALA A 531 17.56 28.12 -1.73
N PHE A 532 18.33 27.19 -1.16
CA PHE A 532 19.07 26.19 -1.94
C PHE A 532 18.12 25.29 -2.73
N GLN A 533 17.08 24.74 -2.10
CA GLN A 533 16.09 23.92 -2.79
C GLN A 533 15.39 24.67 -3.92
N TRP A 534 14.99 25.93 -3.67
CA TRP A 534 14.31 26.77 -4.66
C TRP A 534 15.24 27.13 -5.82
N ARG A 535 16.46 27.57 -5.53
CA ARG A 535 17.46 27.95 -6.52
C ARG A 535 17.84 26.76 -7.40
N VAL A 536 18.23 25.63 -6.80
CA VAL A 536 18.66 24.43 -7.55
C VAL A 536 17.52 23.89 -8.42
N ALA A 537 16.28 23.88 -7.92
CA ALA A 537 15.13 23.45 -8.73
C ALA A 537 14.95 24.34 -9.98
N ASN A 538 14.94 25.66 -9.82
CA ASN A 538 14.74 26.59 -10.94
C ASN A 538 15.93 26.61 -11.91
N GLU A 539 17.16 26.63 -11.41
CA GLU A 539 18.38 26.55 -12.24
C GLU A 539 18.37 25.26 -13.06
N THR A 540 18.10 24.12 -12.42
CA THR A 540 18.09 22.82 -13.12
C THR A 540 17.02 22.77 -14.20
N ILE A 541 15.81 23.30 -13.93
CA ILE A 541 14.77 23.40 -14.95
C ILE A 541 15.24 24.24 -16.13
N LEU A 542 15.76 25.45 -15.87
CA LEU A 542 16.21 26.35 -16.94
C LEU A 542 17.35 25.73 -17.76
N ASP A 543 18.34 25.14 -17.08
CA ASP A 543 19.51 24.53 -17.71
C ASP A 543 19.08 23.33 -18.58
N ASP A 544 18.24 22.43 -18.05
CA ASP A 544 17.78 21.26 -18.80
C ASP A 544 16.86 21.64 -19.97
N LEU A 545 15.99 22.65 -19.81
CA LEU A 545 15.06 23.10 -20.86
C LEU A 545 15.77 23.93 -21.95
N ALA A 546 16.88 24.61 -21.64
CA ALA A 546 17.64 25.42 -22.60
C ALA A 546 18.17 24.58 -23.78
N HIS A 547 18.35 23.27 -23.56
CA HIS A 547 18.78 22.32 -24.59
C HIS A 547 17.64 21.82 -25.49
N LEU A 548 16.38 22.18 -25.18
CA LEU A 548 15.21 21.73 -25.93
C LEU A 548 14.72 22.80 -26.91
N PRO A 549 14.20 22.42 -28.09
CA PRO A 549 13.52 23.33 -28.99
C PRO A 549 12.37 24.05 -28.28
N ARG A 550 12.13 25.33 -28.59
CA ARG A 550 11.07 26.14 -27.93
C ARG A 550 9.67 25.54 -28.05
N GLY A 551 9.38 24.71 -29.05
CA GLY A 551 8.11 23.98 -29.15
C GLY A 551 7.92 22.84 -28.13
N ARG A 552 8.96 22.49 -27.37
CA ARG A 552 8.93 21.40 -26.37
C ARG A 552 8.67 21.90 -24.96
N TRP A 553 8.66 23.20 -24.72
CA TRP A 553 8.34 23.73 -23.40
C TRP A 553 7.77 25.15 -23.43
N THR A 554 6.99 25.49 -22.42
CA THR A 554 6.45 26.83 -22.21
C THR A 554 6.51 27.21 -20.74
N THR A 555 6.38 28.51 -20.43
CA THR A 555 6.32 29.01 -19.05
C THR A 555 4.90 29.42 -18.69
N VAL A 556 4.58 29.45 -17.40
CA VAL A 556 3.37 30.09 -16.85
C VAL A 556 3.71 30.66 -15.48
N ARG A 557 3.23 31.88 -15.20
CA ARG A 557 3.37 32.50 -13.88
C ARG A 557 2.15 32.17 -13.03
N TYR A 558 2.36 31.75 -11.79
CA TYR A 558 1.29 31.49 -10.83
C TYR A 558 0.37 32.72 -10.69
N GLU A 559 0.94 33.92 -10.64
CA GLU A 559 0.17 35.15 -10.50
C GLU A 559 -0.73 35.41 -11.72
N ALA A 560 -0.23 35.12 -12.93
CA ALA A 560 -1.02 35.22 -14.16
C ALA A 560 -2.13 34.15 -14.20
N LEU A 561 -1.83 32.92 -13.76
CA LEU A 561 -2.81 31.84 -13.68
C LEU A 561 -3.97 32.19 -12.73
N ILE A 562 -3.69 32.87 -11.61
CA ILE A 562 -4.73 33.31 -10.68
C ILE A 562 -5.49 34.53 -11.22
N ALA A 563 -4.79 35.50 -11.81
CA ALA A 563 -5.40 36.73 -12.30
C ALA A 563 -6.24 36.53 -13.57
N SER A 564 -5.86 35.59 -14.42
CA SER A 564 -6.51 35.36 -15.73
C SER A 564 -6.49 33.87 -16.10
N PRO A 565 -7.15 33.01 -15.29
CA PRO A 565 -7.07 31.55 -15.43
C PRO A 565 -7.49 31.07 -16.81
N ARG A 566 -8.58 31.60 -17.36
CA ARG A 566 -9.07 31.24 -18.69
C ARG A 566 -8.05 31.52 -19.79
N ALA A 567 -7.41 32.70 -19.77
CA ALA A 567 -6.44 33.10 -20.78
C ALA A 567 -5.17 32.23 -20.69
N GLU A 568 -4.64 32.01 -19.48
CA GLU A 568 -3.44 31.19 -19.30
C GLU A 568 -3.69 29.72 -19.64
N ILE A 569 -4.83 29.15 -19.24
CA ILE A 569 -5.16 27.76 -19.59
C ILE A 569 -5.37 27.62 -21.10
N GLY A 570 -6.05 28.57 -21.76
CA GLY A 570 -6.17 28.57 -23.23
C GLY A 570 -4.81 28.52 -23.93
N ARG A 571 -3.88 29.38 -23.54
CA ARG A 571 -2.51 29.40 -24.08
C ARG A 571 -1.76 28.08 -23.86
N LEU A 572 -1.95 27.44 -22.69
CA LEU A 572 -1.31 26.15 -22.39
C LEU A 572 -1.94 24.99 -23.18
N LEU A 573 -3.25 25.03 -23.45
CA LEU A 573 -3.91 24.06 -24.33
C LEU A 573 -3.43 24.20 -25.77
N ASP A 574 -3.32 25.44 -26.29
CA ASP A 574 -2.78 25.71 -27.62
C ASP A 574 -1.36 25.15 -27.76
N PHE A 575 -0.50 25.40 -26.77
CA PHE A 575 0.85 24.84 -26.71
C PHE A 575 0.86 23.29 -26.70
N ALA A 576 -0.07 22.67 -25.98
CA ALA A 576 -0.18 21.21 -25.89
C ALA A 576 -0.92 20.56 -27.08
N GLY A 577 -1.49 21.38 -27.98
CA GLY A 577 -2.35 20.94 -29.07
C GLY A 577 -3.65 20.29 -28.56
N LEU A 578 -4.24 20.85 -27.51
CA LEU A 578 -5.48 20.39 -26.88
C LEU A 578 -6.60 21.42 -27.11
N ALA A 579 -7.85 20.96 -27.10
CA ALA A 579 -9.01 21.83 -27.27
C ALA A 579 -9.57 22.29 -25.91
N MET A 580 -10.02 23.55 -25.86
CA MET A 580 -10.91 24.05 -24.81
C MET A 580 -12.32 23.55 -25.10
N ASP A 581 -12.86 22.69 -24.25
CA ASP A 581 -14.22 22.17 -24.40
C ASP A 581 -15.18 22.80 -23.38
N GLU A 582 -16.48 22.62 -23.59
CA GLU A 582 -17.53 23.25 -22.75
C GLU A 582 -17.38 22.95 -21.26
N ARG A 583 -16.88 21.75 -20.90
CA ARG A 583 -16.68 21.37 -19.49
C ARG A 583 -15.54 22.16 -18.86
N LEU A 584 -14.38 22.24 -19.51
CA LEU A 584 -13.25 23.01 -18.99
C LEU A 584 -13.57 24.50 -19.00
N GLU A 585 -14.28 24.97 -20.02
CA GLU A 585 -14.79 26.33 -20.13
C GLU A 585 -15.63 26.71 -18.89
N ALA A 586 -16.65 25.92 -18.57
CA ALA A 586 -17.52 26.13 -17.41
C ALA A 586 -16.75 26.02 -16.08
N TYR A 587 -15.70 25.19 -16.01
CA TYR A 587 -14.82 25.10 -14.84
C TYR A 587 -14.04 26.40 -14.62
N LEU A 588 -13.62 27.08 -15.69
CA LEU A 588 -12.83 28.31 -15.66
C LEU A 588 -13.66 29.59 -15.48
N GLU A 589 -14.97 29.54 -15.64
CA GLU A 589 -15.89 30.65 -15.34
C GLU A 589 -15.97 30.99 -13.84
N ARG A 590 -15.58 30.05 -12.98
CA ARG A 590 -15.55 30.22 -11.53
C ARG A 590 -14.13 30.54 -11.05
N PRO A 591 -13.97 31.27 -9.93
CA PRO A 591 -12.65 31.39 -9.29
C PRO A 591 -12.07 30.01 -9.03
N LEU A 592 -10.81 29.80 -9.42
CA LEU A 592 -10.15 28.51 -9.23
C LEU A 592 -10.19 28.09 -7.74
N PRO A 593 -10.55 26.84 -7.43
CA PRO A 593 -10.64 26.38 -6.06
C PRO A 593 -9.29 26.43 -5.36
N LEU A 594 -9.29 26.51 -4.03
CA LEU A 594 -8.07 26.30 -3.26
C LEU A 594 -7.57 24.88 -3.51
N SER A 595 -6.30 24.74 -3.86
CA SER A 595 -5.71 23.42 -4.04
C SER A 595 -5.77 22.61 -2.74
N LYS A 596 -5.95 21.28 -2.84
CA LYS A 596 -5.97 20.30 -1.73
C LYS A 596 -4.77 20.37 -0.77
N HIS A 597 -3.70 21.05 -1.15
CA HIS A 597 -2.48 21.23 -0.37
C HIS A 597 -2.30 22.64 0.21
N THR A 598 -3.34 23.47 0.14
CA THR A 598 -3.36 24.84 0.68
C THR A 598 -3.63 24.81 2.19
N GLN A 599 -2.64 25.22 3.01
CA GLN A 599 -2.81 25.26 4.47
C GLN A 599 -3.54 26.51 4.96
N THR A 600 -3.41 27.62 4.25
CA THR A 600 -4.05 28.91 4.54
C THR A 600 -4.29 29.64 3.21
N LYS A 601 -5.33 30.47 3.15
CA LYS A 601 -5.72 31.19 1.92
C LYS A 601 -4.51 31.95 1.32
N PRO A 602 -4.34 31.94 -0.02
CA PRO A 602 -3.32 32.74 -0.68
C PRO A 602 -3.53 34.23 -0.36
N ASP A 603 -2.49 34.86 0.16
CA ASP A 603 -2.45 36.30 0.45
C ASP A 603 -1.07 36.80 -0.06
N PRO A 604 -1.04 37.79 -0.97
CA PRO A 604 0.21 38.34 -1.51
C PRO A 604 1.18 38.82 -0.44
N GLU A 605 0.67 39.26 0.71
CA GLU A 605 1.45 39.83 1.79
C GLU A 605 1.86 38.78 2.84
N LYS A 606 1.44 37.53 2.66
CA LYS A 606 1.69 36.44 3.61
C LYS A 606 3.18 36.19 3.86
N TRP A 607 4.01 36.42 2.86
CA TRP A 607 5.47 36.26 2.98
C TRP A 607 6.07 37.21 4.02
N LYS A 608 5.40 38.32 4.35
CA LYS A 608 5.87 39.29 5.36
C LYS A 608 6.06 38.68 6.74
N LYS A 609 5.39 37.55 7.04
CA LYS A 609 5.60 36.78 8.27
C LYS A 609 7.02 36.21 8.40
N ASN A 610 7.72 36.05 7.28
CA ASN A 610 9.10 35.56 7.16
C ASN A 610 10.01 36.62 6.51
N ALA A 611 9.63 37.90 6.54
CA ALA A 611 10.34 38.96 5.81
C ALA A 611 11.82 39.04 6.19
N ALA A 612 12.13 38.98 7.49
CA ALA A 612 13.50 39.12 7.98
C ALA A 612 14.42 38.01 7.45
N GLU A 613 13.96 36.76 7.49
CA GLU A 613 14.73 35.63 6.97
C GLU A 613 14.81 35.66 5.44
N ILE A 614 13.71 35.99 4.74
CA ILE A 614 13.67 36.04 3.26
C ILE A 614 14.57 37.15 2.73
N GLU A 615 14.47 38.38 3.25
CA GLU A 615 15.30 39.50 2.75
C GLU A 615 16.80 39.25 2.95
N ARG A 616 17.20 38.48 3.98
CA ARG A 616 18.60 38.07 4.18
C ARG A 616 19.14 37.20 3.03
N ILE A 617 18.29 36.37 2.43
CA ILE A 617 18.68 35.43 1.37
C ILE A 617 18.37 35.97 -0.03
N MET A 618 17.59 37.05 -0.19
CA MET A 618 17.24 37.58 -1.52
C MET A 618 18.46 37.97 -2.38
N PRO A 619 19.51 38.65 -1.86
CA PRO A 619 20.66 39.04 -2.68
C PRO A 619 21.36 37.86 -3.35
N GLN A 620 21.44 36.71 -2.68
CA GLN A 620 22.09 35.51 -3.25
C GLN A 620 21.26 34.84 -4.37
N LEU A 621 19.98 35.23 -4.52
CA LEU A 621 19.05 34.70 -5.50
C LEU A 621 18.87 35.62 -6.71
N GLU A 622 19.43 36.83 -6.71
CA GLU A 622 19.25 37.83 -7.79
C GLU A 622 19.57 37.26 -9.17
N ARG A 623 20.69 36.52 -9.29
CA ARG A 623 21.10 35.91 -10.56
C ARG A 623 20.05 34.97 -11.13
N ILE A 624 19.48 34.08 -10.31
CA ILE A 624 18.46 33.14 -10.79
C ILE A 624 17.10 33.86 -11.01
N ILE A 625 16.79 34.89 -10.23
CA ILE A 625 15.59 35.70 -10.43
C ILE A 625 15.63 36.43 -11.78
N SER A 626 16.77 37.01 -12.15
CA SER A 626 16.96 37.62 -13.48
C SER A 626 16.75 36.61 -14.60
N ARG A 627 17.35 35.42 -14.49
CA ARG A 627 17.18 34.33 -15.48
C ARG A 627 15.74 33.83 -15.62
N LEU A 628 14.91 33.96 -14.58
CA LEU A 628 13.49 33.56 -14.65
C LEU A 628 12.64 34.57 -15.43
N HIS A 629 13.13 35.80 -15.61
CA HIS A 629 12.47 36.86 -16.37
C HIS A 629 12.95 36.98 -17.83
N GLU A 630 14.02 36.28 -18.18
CA GLU A 630 14.51 36.08 -19.56
C GLU A 630 13.70 35.01 -20.30
#